data_AF-A0A949XQQ9-F1
#
_entry.id   AF-A0A949XQQ9-F1
#
_cell.length_a   1.000
_cell.length_b   1.000
_cell.length_c   1.000
_cell.angle_alpha   90.00
_cell.angle_beta   90.00
_cell.angle_gamma   90.00
#
_symmetry.space_group_name_H-M   'P 1'
#
loop_
_entity.id
_entity.type
_entity.pdbx_description
1 polymer ?
#
loop_
_entity_poly.entity_id
_entity_poly.type
_entity_poly.pdbx_seq_one_letter_code
_entity_poly.pdbx_strand_id
1 'polypeptide(L)'
;MFRRTLIAALALTVSALLFARPHASKNPVFDHINGIVQTLSEITGLSEKHAVPYGWMDKKQLRRFIGKRIKRTLRPEEIHSDELALKMFGLVPQD
;
A
#
# COMPACT_ATOMS: atom_id res chain seq x y z
N MET A 1 -1.70 -48.33 -19.08
CA MET A 1 -1.53 -46.90 -19.41
C MET A 1 -2.24 -45.94 -18.44
N PHE A 2 -3.40 -46.30 -17.86
CA PHE A 2 -4.18 -45.42 -16.94
C PHE A 2 -3.49 -44.98 -15.64
N ARG A 3 -2.55 -45.76 -15.09
CA ARG A 3 -1.85 -45.40 -13.84
C ARG A 3 -0.89 -44.21 -14.01
N ARG A 4 -0.29 -44.04 -15.20
CA ARG A 4 0.66 -42.95 -15.47
C ARG A 4 -0.04 -41.61 -15.69
N THR A 5 -1.22 -41.63 -16.31
CA THR A 5 -2.05 -40.42 -16.49
C THR A 5 -2.67 -39.95 -15.17
N LEU A 6 -3.05 -40.87 -14.28
CA LEU A 6 -3.50 -40.55 -12.92
C LEU A 6 -2.41 -39.89 -12.06
N ILE A 7 -1.16 -40.38 -12.15
CA ILE A 7 -0.03 -39.78 -11.43
C ILE A 7 0.30 -38.39 -11.99
N ALA A 8 0.24 -38.20 -13.31
CA ALA A 8 0.48 -36.89 -13.93
C ALA A 8 -0.60 -35.85 -13.56
N ALA A 9 -1.87 -36.26 -13.50
CA ALA A 9 -2.97 -35.39 -13.07
C ALA A 9 -2.85 -35.01 -11.59
N LEU A 10 -2.44 -35.94 -10.73
CA LEU A 10 -2.20 -35.68 -9.31
C LEU A 10 -0.98 -34.76 -9.08
N ALA A 11 0.07 -34.88 -9.90
CA ALA A 11 1.23 -34.01 -9.82
C ALA A 11 0.89 -32.56 -10.25
N LEU A 12 0.00 -32.38 -11.24
CA LEU A 12 -0.40 -31.07 -11.72
C LEU A 12 -1.27 -30.31 -10.69
N THR A 13 -2.13 -31.01 -9.95
CA THR A 13 -2.97 -30.39 -8.92
C THR A 13 -2.16 -29.98 -7.69
N VAL A 14 -1.15 -30.76 -7.29
CA VAL A 14 -0.28 -30.40 -6.15
C VAL A 14 0.58 -29.16 -6.46
N SER A 15 1.01 -28.97 -7.70
CA SER A 15 1.83 -27.80 -8.07
C SER A 15 1.06 -26.48 -8.03
N ALA A 16 -0.27 -26.50 -8.18
CA ALA A 16 -1.09 -25.29 -8.15
C ALA A 16 -1.29 -24.73 -6.73
N LEU A 17 -1.22 -25.57 -5.68
CA LEU A 17 -1.38 -25.11 -4.29
C LEU A 17 -0.13 -24.44 -3.69
N LEU A 18 1.05 -24.58 -4.32
CA LEU A 18 2.30 -24.01 -3.80
C LEU A 18 2.48 -22.51 -4.07
N PHE A 19 1.68 -21.93 -4.97
CA PHE A 19 1.78 -20.50 -5.33
C PHE A 19 0.90 -19.57 -4.49
N ALA A 20 0.00 -20.11 -3.65
CA ALA A 20 -0.81 -19.33 -2.73
C ALA A 20 -0.17 -19.31 -1.32
N ARG A 21 1.06 -18.78 -1.20
CA ARG A 21 1.63 -18.51 0.12
C ARG A 21 1.32 -17.07 0.54
N PRO A 22 0.43 -16.85 1.52
CA PRO A 22 0.28 -15.53 2.12
C PRO A 22 1.62 -15.15 2.77
N HIS A 23 2.14 -13.98 2.40
CA HIS A 23 3.36 -13.42 2.96
C HIS A 23 3.09 -12.84 4.35
N ALA A 24 2.64 -13.67 5.29
CA ALA A 24 2.57 -13.30 6.70
C ALA A 24 3.98 -13.43 7.28
N SER A 25 4.77 -12.36 7.20
CA SER A 25 6.01 -12.30 7.98
C SER A 25 5.62 -12.23 9.46
N LYS A 26 5.89 -13.29 10.22
CA LYS A 26 5.70 -13.34 11.68
C LYS A 26 6.70 -12.40 12.36
N ASN A 27 6.46 -11.10 12.30
CA ASN A 27 7.24 -10.10 13.00
C ASN A 27 6.33 -9.42 14.02
N PRO A 28 6.67 -9.45 15.31
CA PRO A 28 5.82 -8.94 16.38
C PRO A 28 5.43 -7.45 16.21
N VAL A 29 6.23 -6.68 15.47
CA VAL A 29 5.95 -5.27 15.17
C VAL A 29 4.72 -5.10 14.27
N PHE A 30 4.41 -6.09 13.43
CA PHE A 30 3.31 -6.03 12.46
C PHE A 30 2.06 -6.78 12.90
N ASP A 31 2.09 -7.50 14.02
CA ASP A 31 0.99 -8.35 14.48
C ASP A 31 -0.31 -7.55 14.71
N HIS A 32 -0.21 -6.27 15.05
CA HIS A 32 -1.36 -5.43 15.32
C HIS A 32 -2.05 -4.88 14.06
N ILE A 33 -1.43 -4.97 12.89
CA ILE A 33 -1.95 -4.38 11.65
C ILE A 33 -3.30 -4.99 11.29
N ASN A 34 -3.39 -6.32 11.30
CA ASN A 34 -4.63 -7.02 10.95
C ASN A 34 -5.76 -6.70 11.93
N GLY A 35 -5.44 -6.58 13.23
CA GLY A 35 -6.41 -6.19 14.25
C GLY A 35 -6.98 -4.79 14.01
N ILE A 36 -6.12 -3.82 13.68
CA ILE A 36 -6.54 -2.45 13.36
C ILE A 36 -7.43 -2.44 12.10
N VAL A 37 -7.03 -3.16 11.05
CA VAL A 37 -7.82 -3.23 9.82
C VAL A 37 -9.19 -3.85 10.08
N GLN A 38 -9.26 -4.87 10.93
CA GLN A 38 -10.53 -5.47 11.34
C GLN A 38 -11.41 -4.46 12.10
N THR A 39 -10.86 -3.73 13.07
CA THR A 39 -11.61 -2.68 13.78
C THR A 39 -12.10 -1.58 12.84
N LEU A 40 -11.27 -1.16 11.87
CA LEU A 40 -11.68 -0.18 10.86
C LEU A 40 -12.81 -0.72 9.98
N SER A 41 -12.78 -2.00 9.63
CA SER A 41 -13.85 -2.66 8.88
C SER A 41 -15.16 -2.69 9.66
N GLU A 42 -15.10 -2.99 10.96
CA GLU A 42 -16.27 -2.97 11.86
C GLU A 42 -16.88 -1.56 12.00
N ILE A 43 -16.05 -0.53 12.15
CA ILE A 43 -16.51 0.86 12.30
C ILE A 43 -17.11 1.39 10.98
N THR A 44 -16.45 1.12 9.86
CA THR A 44 -16.84 1.69 8.56
C THR A 44 -17.87 0.84 7.80
N GLY A 45 -18.07 -0.41 8.20
CA GLY A 45 -18.86 -1.40 7.47
C GLY A 45 -18.23 -1.85 6.14
N LEU A 46 -17.00 -1.42 5.83
CA LEU A 46 -16.29 -1.74 4.60
C LEU A 46 -15.36 -2.93 4.83
N SER A 47 -15.53 -4.00 4.04
CA SER A 47 -14.62 -5.15 4.12
C SER A 47 -13.29 -4.89 3.41
N GLU A 48 -12.21 -5.43 3.95
CA GLU A 48 -10.90 -5.39 3.31
C GLU A 48 -10.93 -6.21 2.01
N LYS A 49 -10.81 -5.54 0.85
CA LYS A 49 -10.70 -6.23 -0.44
C LYS A 49 -9.29 -6.76 -0.72
N HIS A 50 -8.28 -6.05 -0.22
CA HIS A 50 -6.87 -6.37 -0.44
C HIS A 50 -6.09 -6.04 0.82
N ALA A 51 -5.20 -6.95 1.21
CA ALA A 51 -4.32 -6.78 2.35
C ALA A 51 -3.50 -5.48 2.25
N VAL A 52 -3.48 -4.68 3.32
CA VAL A 52 -2.60 -3.52 3.40
C VAL A 52 -1.14 -3.97 3.31
N PRO A 53 -0.35 -3.49 2.32
CA PRO A 53 1.06 -3.86 2.23
C PRO A 53 1.86 -3.19 3.34
N TYR A 54 2.62 -3.97 4.09
CA TYR A 54 3.50 -3.50 5.15
C TYR A 54 4.89 -4.15 5.06
N GLY A 55 5.88 -3.50 5.67
CA GLY A 55 7.25 -3.99 5.68
C GLY A 55 8.22 -2.98 6.28
N TRP A 56 9.48 -3.40 6.41
CA TRP A 56 10.56 -2.52 6.84
C TRP A 56 10.98 -1.60 5.71
N MET A 57 11.30 -0.36 6.07
CA MET A 57 11.76 0.65 5.13
C MET A 57 13.08 1.24 5.61
N ASP A 58 14.09 1.20 4.75
CA ASP A 58 15.37 1.85 5.02
C ASP A 58 15.31 3.38 4.82
N LYS A 59 16.33 4.10 5.28
CA LYS A 59 16.39 5.58 5.17
C LYS A 59 16.33 6.08 3.73
N LYS A 60 16.92 5.35 2.77
CA LYS A 60 16.96 5.73 1.35
C LYS A 60 15.58 5.53 0.70
N GLN A 61 14.89 4.46 1.06
CA GLN A 61 13.52 4.17 0.66
C GLN A 61 12.55 5.20 1.24
N LEU A 62 12.69 5.55 2.53
CA LEU A 62 11.89 6.59 3.18
C LEU A 62 12.03 7.94 2.48
N ARG A 63 13.27 8.39 2.23
CA ARG A 63 13.52 9.67 1.54
C ARG A 63 12.86 9.72 0.16
N ARG A 64 12.90 8.60 -0.57
CA ARG A 64 12.27 8.49 -1.89
C ARG A 64 10.74 8.50 -1.80
N PHE A 65 10.18 7.79 -0.83
CA PHE A 65 8.74 7.72 -0.61
C PHE A 65 8.17 9.10 -0.28
N ILE A 66 8.76 9.81 0.68
CA ILE A 66 8.34 11.16 1.08
C ILE A 66 8.48 12.14 -0.10
N GLY A 67 9.63 12.14 -0.80
CA GLY A 67 9.82 13.01 -1.96
C GLY A 67 8.78 12.77 -3.06
N LYS A 68 8.38 11.52 -3.31
CA LYS A 68 7.33 11.18 -4.28
C LYS A 68 5.95 11.63 -3.83
N ARG A 69 5.63 11.55 -2.52
CA ARG A 69 4.35 11.98 -1.97
C ARG A 69 4.21 13.50 -2.00
N ILE A 70 5.24 14.23 -1.59
CA ILE A 70 5.27 15.70 -1.65
C ILE A 70 5.00 16.17 -3.08
N LYS A 71 5.71 15.62 -4.08
CA LYS A 71 5.48 15.96 -5.49
C LYS A 71 4.09 15.62 -6.03
N ARG A 72 3.38 14.67 -5.41
CA ARG A 72 2.01 14.29 -5.81
C ARG A 72 0.95 15.15 -5.15
N THR A 73 1.21 15.60 -3.93
CA THR A 73 0.26 16.40 -3.15
C THR A 73 0.40 17.89 -3.45
N LEU A 74 1.64 18.36 -3.66
CA LEU A 74 1.93 19.74 -4.02
C LEU A 74 1.95 19.86 -5.55
N ARG A 75 0.87 20.38 -6.12
CA ARG A 75 0.82 20.79 -7.53
C ARG A 75 1.39 22.21 -7.63
N PRO A 76 2.51 22.43 -8.35
CA PRO A 76 3.15 23.74 -8.45
C PRO A 76 2.19 24.85 -8.91
N GLU A 77 1.26 24.52 -9.80
CA GLU A 77 0.25 25.44 -10.32
C GLU A 77 -0.73 25.92 -9.22
N GLU A 78 -1.08 25.04 -8.29
CA GLU A 78 -1.97 25.39 -7.16
C GLU A 78 -1.26 26.29 -6.16
N ILE A 79 0.02 25.99 -5.85
CA ILE A 79 0.83 26.83 -4.97
C ILE A 79 0.96 28.24 -5.55
N HIS A 80 1.19 28.36 -6.86
CA HIS A 80 1.32 29.67 -7.50
C HIS A 80 0.00 30.45 -7.50
N SER A 81 -1.12 29.77 -7.69
CA SER A 81 -2.45 30.38 -7.64
C SER A 81 -2.80 30.87 -6.23
N ASP A 82 -2.48 30.06 -5.21
CA ASP A 82 -2.66 30.42 -3.80
C ASP A 82 -1.75 31.59 -3.41
N GLU A 83 -0.50 31.58 -3.86
CA GLU A 83 0.44 32.70 -3.64
C GLU A 83 -0.08 33.99 -4.28
N LEU A 84 -0.56 33.93 -5.52
CA LEU A 84 -1.12 35.08 -6.22
C LEU A 84 -2.38 35.61 -5.51
N ALA A 85 -3.25 34.72 -5.02
CA ALA A 85 -4.39 35.11 -4.20
C ALA A 85 -3.95 35.81 -2.91
N LEU A 86 -2.99 35.24 -2.18
CA LEU A 86 -2.44 35.84 -0.96
C LEU A 86 -1.81 37.21 -1.20
N LYS A 87 -1.12 37.36 -2.33
CA LYS A 87 -0.58 38.61 -2.85
C LYS A 87 -1.70 39.63 -3.12
N MET A 88 -2.76 39.25 -3.83
CA MET A 88 -3.92 40.13 -4.10
C MET A 88 -4.65 40.58 -2.84
N PHE A 89 -4.76 39.71 -1.82
CA PHE A 89 -5.38 40.05 -0.53
C PHE A 89 -4.45 40.84 0.41
N GLY A 90 -3.21 41.12 0.01
CA GLY A 90 -2.24 41.85 0.83
C GLY A 90 -1.77 41.07 2.07
N LEU A 91 -1.94 39.74 2.07
CA LEU A 91 -1.57 38.86 3.18
C LEU A 91 -0.09 38.44 3.14
N VAL A 92 0.56 38.63 1.99
CA VAL A 92 1.97 38.33 1.74
C VAL A 92 2.60 39.51 1.00
N PRO A 93 3.87 39.85 1.25
CA PRO A 93 4.58 40.89 0.50
C PRO A 93 4.54 40.61 -1.01
N GLN A 94 4.31 41.68 -1.77
CA GLN A 94 4.65 41.71 -3.18
C GLN A 94 6.16 41.97 -3.20
N ASP A 95 6.93 41.05 -3.77
CA ASP A 95 8.38 41.25 -3.97
C ASP A 95 8.65 42.56 -4.73
#